data_AF-A0A4Q7F2R5-F1
#
_entry.id   AF-A0A4Q7F2R5-F1
#
_cell.length_a   1.000
_cell.length_b   1.000
_cell.length_c   1.000
_cell.angle_alpha   90.00
_cell.angle_beta   90.00
_cell.angle_gamma   90.00
#
_symmetry.space_group_name_H-M   'P 1'
#
loop_
_entity.id
_entity.type
_entity.pdbx_description
1 polymer ?
#
loop_
_entity_poly.entity_id
_entity_poly.type
_entity_poly.pdbx_seq_one_letter_code
_entity_poly.pdbx_strand_id
1 'polypeptide(L)'
;MTDRFLKLSDAERQEALGVAASNSGRPAHLLEKDVWVVWCLNALFSSPLGEHLVFKGGTSLSKAYGAIRRFSEDVDLTYDIRTIRDEQSTLFPLECDRAADRCSGLHGGG
;
A
#
# COMPACT_ATOMS: atom_id res chain seq x y z
N MET A 1 16.90 2.74 4.38
CA MET A 1 17.67 3.98 4.14
C MET A 1 16.99 5.18 4.82
N THR A 2 15.67 5.34 4.67
CA THR A 2 14.88 6.43 5.26
C THR A 2 14.87 6.43 6.80
N ASP A 3 14.98 5.26 7.44
CA ASP A 3 15.04 5.14 8.90
C ASP A 3 16.21 5.89 9.54
N ARG A 4 17.29 6.16 8.79
CA ARG A 4 18.42 6.95 9.32
C ARG A 4 18.06 8.42 9.40
N PHE A 5 17.40 8.97 8.38
CA PHE A 5 16.94 10.36 8.36
C PHE A 5 15.90 10.61 9.46
N LEU A 6 14.96 9.68 9.66
CA LEU A 6 13.95 9.78 10.71
C LEU A 6 14.49 9.65 12.14
N LYS A 7 15.75 9.23 12.34
CA LYS A 7 16.39 9.18 13.66
C LYS A 7 17.21 10.43 13.99
N LEU A 8 17.42 11.31 13.02
CA LEU A 8 18.12 12.58 13.22
C LEU A 8 17.29 13.54 14.09
N SER A 9 17.97 14.43 14.81
CA SER A 9 17.34 15.60 15.42
C SER A 9 16.77 16.55 14.37
N ASP A 10 15.86 17.45 14.76
CA ASP A 10 15.26 18.39 13.81
C ASP A 10 16.30 19.31 13.15
N ALA A 11 17.34 19.72 13.88
CA ALA A 11 18.43 20.52 13.32
C ALA A 11 19.22 19.75 12.25
N GLU A 12 19.58 18.50 12.53
CA GLU A 12 20.29 17.63 11.56
C GLU A 12 19.42 17.30 10.35
N ARG A 13 18.10 17.11 10.52
CA ARG A 13 17.18 16.93 9.40
C ARG A 13 17.12 18.16 8.51
N GLN A 14 17.02 19.35 9.10
CA GLN A 14 17.01 20.61 8.36
C GLN A 14 18.31 20.80 7.57
N GLU A 15 19.46 20.51 8.18
CA GLU A 15 20.76 20.57 7.50
C GLU A 15 20.81 19.60 6.32
N ALA A 16 20.45 18.33 6.54
CA ALA A 16 20.44 17.30 5.50
C ALA A 16 19.50 17.65 4.33
N LEU A 17 18.30 18.18 4.64
CA LEU A 17 17.36 18.66 3.63
C LEU A 17 17.90 19.88 2.88
N GLY A 18 18.63 20.78 3.55
CA GLY A 18 19.28 21.94 2.95
C GLY A 18 20.36 21.55 1.93
N VAL A 19 21.19 20.56 2.27
CA VAL A 19 22.19 19.99 1.35
C VAL A 19 21.50 19.32 0.16
N ALA A 20 20.48 18.50 0.41
CA ALA A 20 19.75 17.81 -0.64
C ALA A 20 19.00 18.78 -1.57
N ALA A 21 18.43 19.86 -1.03
CA ALA A 21 17.77 20.92 -1.79
C ALA A 21 18.76 21.64 -2.71
N SER A 22 19.94 22.00 -2.18
CA SER A 22 21.01 22.64 -2.94
C SER A 22 21.51 21.77 -4.10
N ASN A 23 21.67 20.46 -3.87
CA ASN A 23 22.18 19.53 -4.87
C ASN A 23 21.14 19.16 -5.95
N SER A 24 19.86 19.08 -5.58
CA SER A 24 18.80 18.62 -6.48
C SER A 24 18.03 19.75 -7.17
N GLY A 25 18.16 20.98 -6.70
CA GLY A 25 17.35 22.12 -7.11
C GLY A 25 15.87 22.03 -6.67
N ARG A 26 15.53 21.06 -5.80
CA ARG A 26 14.17 20.89 -5.29
C ARG A 26 14.01 21.57 -3.93
N PRO A 27 12.85 22.22 -3.67
CA PRO A 27 12.55 22.76 -2.36
C PRO A 27 12.64 21.71 -1.25
N ALA A 28 13.25 22.07 -0.11
CA ALA A 28 13.45 21.18 1.04
C ALA A 28 12.16 20.49 1.52
N HIS A 29 11.04 21.22 1.55
CA HIS A 29 9.75 20.67 1.96
C HIS A 29 9.22 19.58 1.00
N LEU A 30 9.55 19.62 -0.30
CA LEU A 30 9.20 18.55 -1.23
C LEU A 30 10.08 17.32 -1.01
N LEU A 31 11.36 17.52 -0.68
CA LEU A 31 12.28 16.42 -0.35
C LEU A 31 11.87 15.74 0.95
N GLU A 32 11.41 16.50 1.94
CA GLU A 32 10.87 15.95 3.18
C GLU A 32 9.62 15.10 2.90
N LYS A 33 8.67 15.61 2.11
CA LYS A 33 7.51 14.81 1.69
C LYS A 33 7.94 13.53 0.96
N ASP A 34 8.96 13.60 0.12
CA ASP A 34 9.51 12.46 -0.61
C ASP A 34 10.05 11.35 0.32
N VAL A 35 10.75 11.76 1.39
CA VAL A 35 11.21 10.87 2.46
C VAL A 35 10.02 10.14 3.08
N TRP A 36 8.97 10.87 3.47
CA TRP A 36 7.78 10.27 4.07
C TRP A 36 7.09 9.27 3.14
N VAL A 37 6.93 9.59 1.85
CA VAL A 37 6.34 8.68 0.86
C VAL A 37 7.13 7.37 0.76
N VAL A 38 8.46 7.46 0.58
CA VAL A 38 9.31 6.27 0.45
C VAL A 38 9.33 5.46 1.75
N TRP A 39 9.32 6.13 2.91
CA TRP A 39 9.22 5.45 4.20
C TRP A 39 7.89 4.72 4.35
N CYS A 40 6.75 5.37 4.06
CA CYS A 40 5.42 4.76 4.13
C CYS A 40 5.31 3.54 3.22
N LEU A 41 5.78 3.65 1.97
CA LEU A 41 5.81 2.52 1.05
C LEU A 41 6.65 1.37 1.62
N ASN A 42 7.84 1.66 2.15
CA ASN A 42 8.68 0.63 2.76
C ASN A 42 7.99 -0.05 3.96
N ALA A 43 7.36 0.73 4.84
CA ALA A 43 6.65 0.21 6.01
C ALA A 43 5.46 -0.69 5.61
N LEU A 44 4.65 -0.26 4.64
CA LEU A 44 3.49 -1.01 4.15
C LEU A 44 3.90 -2.31 3.47
N PHE A 45 4.86 -2.26 2.55
CA PHE A 45 5.29 -3.44 1.79
C PHE A 45 6.21 -4.38 2.56
N SER A 46 6.77 -3.94 3.69
CA SER A 46 7.50 -4.82 4.62
C SER A 46 6.58 -5.48 5.66
N SER A 47 5.30 -5.07 5.74
CA SER A 47 4.30 -5.68 6.60
C SER A 47 3.61 -6.86 5.90
N PRO A 48 2.89 -7.74 6.63
CA PRO A 48 2.10 -8.82 6.01
C PRO A 48 1.07 -8.33 4.98
N LEU A 49 0.59 -7.09 5.10
CA LEU A 49 -0.31 -6.49 4.12
C LEU A 49 0.33 -6.36 2.73
N GLY A 50 1.66 -6.24 2.68
CA GLY A 50 2.44 -6.06 1.47
C GLY A 50 2.21 -7.16 0.43
N GLU A 51 1.93 -8.40 0.87
CA GLU A 51 1.65 -9.54 0.00
C GLU A 51 0.37 -9.37 -0.83
N HIS A 52 -0.53 -8.49 -0.38
CA HIS A 52 -1.84 -8.26 -0.98
C HIS A 52 -2.02 -6.85 -1.49
N LEU A 53 -0.99 -6.00 -1.38
CA LEU A 53 -0.99 -4.63 -1.85
C LEU A 53 -0.37 -4.52 -3.25
N VAL A 54 -0.96 -3.68 -4.07
CA VAL A 54 -0.42 -3.26 -5.37
C VAL A 54 -0.21 -1.76 -5.35
N PHE A 55 1.03 -1.33 -5.59
CA PHE A 55 1.39 0.08 -5.73
C PHE A 55 1.20 0.54 -7.18
N LYS A 56 0.44 1.63 -7.36
CA LYS A 56 0.02 2.11 -8.67
C LYS A 56 0.00 3.64 -8.74
N GLY A 57 -0.60 4.19 -9.79
CA GLY A 57 -0.76 5.63 -9.97
C GLY A 57 0.53 6.37 -10.36
N GLY A 58 0.48 7.70 -10.30
CA GLY A 58 1.56 8.58 -10.78
C GLY A 58 2.86 8.41 -9.99
N THR A 59 2.76 8.12 -8.69
CA THR A 59 3.92 7.90 -7.83
C THR A 59 4.64 6.59 -8.14
N SER A 60 3.92 5.53 -8.54
CA SER A 60 4.56 4.29 -9.02
C SER A 60 5.35 4.53 -10.32
N LEU A 61 4.79 5.33 -11.24
CA LEU A 61 5.46 5.69 -12.50
C LEU A 61 6.73 6.51 -12.27
N SER A 62 6.74 7.40 -11.28
CA SER A 62 7.93 8.19 -10.95
C SER A 62 8.97 7.42 -10.12
N LYS A 63 8.53 6.61 -9.14
CA LYS A 63 9.41 5.95 -8.16
C LYS A 63 9.91 4.57 -8.57
N ALA A 64 9.06 3.74 -9.17
CA ALA A 64 9.43 2.38 -9.57
C ALA A 64 9.95 2.34 -11.02
N TYR A 65 9.30 3.07 -11.92
CA TYR A 65 9.58 3.01 -13.35
C TYR A 65 10.43 4.17 -13.89
N GLY A 66 10.55 5.28 -13.15
CA GLY A 66 11.24 6.48 -13.63
C GLY A 66 10.64 7.10 -14.90
N ALA A 67 9.40 6.74 -15.23
CA ALA A 67 8.72 7.08 -16.49
C ALA A 67 8.31 8.56 -16.54
N ILE A 68 8.15 9.21 -15.37
CA ILE A 68 7.83 10.63 -15.26
C ILE A 68 8.77 11.31 -14.26
N ARG A 69 9.07 12.60 -14.48
CA ARG A 69 10.00 13.39 -13.65
C ARG A 69 9.34 14.46 -12.78
N ARG A 70 8.03 14.37 -12.56
CA ARG A 70 7.31 15.25 -11.62
C ARG A 70 7.35 14.69 -10.21
N PHE A 71 7.32 15.59 -9.24
CA PHE A 71 7.04 15.20 -7.85
C PHE A 71 5.60 14.68 -7.74
N SER A 72 5.40 13.67 -6.90
CA SER A 72 4.11 13.04 -6.65
C SER A 72 4.11 12.61 -5.19
N GLU A 73 3.26 13.25 -4.39
CA GLU A 73 3.14 12.99 -2.95
C GLU A 73 2.14 11.88 -2.63
N ASP A 74 1.23 11.60 -3.55
CA ASP A 74 0.15 10.63 -3.34
C ASP A 74 0.69 9.19 -3.26
N VAL A 75 0.02 8.35 -2.47
CA VAL A 75 0.31 6.91 -2.38
C VAL A 75 -0.94 6.14 -2.80
N ASP A 76 -1.01 5.78 -4.08
CA ASP A 76 -2.12 5.00 -4.62
C ASP A 76 -1.89 3.50 -4.43
N LEU A 77 -2.72 2.87 -3.60
CA LEU A 77 -2.65 1.44 -3.30
C LEU A 77 -3.97 0.74 -3.66
N THR A 78 -3.88 -0.54 -3.99
CA THR A 78 -5.04 -1.43 -4.11
C THR A 78 -4.77 -2.70 -3.34
N TYR A 79 -5.76 -3.16 -2.57
CA TYR A 79 -5.69 -4.38 -1.79
C TYR A 79 -6.48 -5.50 -2.48
N ASP A 80 -5.95 -6.71 -2.50
CA ASP A 80 -6.64 -7.86 -3.06
C ASP A 80 -7.88 -8.22 -2.23
N ILE A 81 -9.08 -7.94 -2.75
CA ILE A 81 -10.34 -8.19 -2.05
C ILE A 81 -10.58 -9.67 -1.72
N ARG A 82 -9.93 -10.60 -2.44
CA ARG A 82 -10.10 -12.05 -2.21
C ARG A 82 -9.61 -12.45 -0.82
N THR A 83 -8.56 -11.81 -0.32
CA THR A 83 -7.96 -12.16 0.98
C THR A 83 -8.87 -11.74 2.14
N ILE A 84 -9.57 -10.60 1.99
CA ILE A 84 -10.59 -10.16 2.97
C ILE A 84 -11.79 -11.11 2.98
N ARG A 85 -12.21 -11.59 1.80
CA ARG A 85 -13.39 -12.46 1.68
C ARG A 85 -13.17 -13.83 2.32
N ASP A 86 -11.96 -14.37 2.21
CA ASP A 86 -11.61 -15.67 2.78
C ASP A 86 -11.51 -15.60 4.32
N GLU A 87 -11.06 -14.47 4.88
CA GLU A 87 -11.11 -14.22 6.34
C GLU A 87 -12.55 -14.15 6.86
N GLN A 88 -13.47 -13.50 6.14
CA GLN A 88 -14.88 -13.41 6.54
C GLN A 88 -15.61 -14.77 6.49
N SER A 89 -15.20 -15.67 5.58
CA SER A 89 -15.69 -17.05 5.55
C SER A 89 -15.36 -17.84 6.81
N THR A 90 -14.29 -17.49 7.53
CA THR A 90 -13.91 -18.14 8.79
C THR A 90 -14.56 -17.50 10.02
N LEU A 91 -14.95 -16.22 9.92
CA LEU A 91 -15.62 -15.48 11.00
C LEU A 91 -17.15 -15.62 11.02
N PHE A 92 -17.76 -15.97 9.88
CA PHE A 92 -19.16 -16.33 9.80
C PHE A 92 -19.29 -17.64 9.03
N PRO A 93 -19.32 -18.80 9.71
CA PRO A 93 -19.76 -20.04 9.09
C PRO A 93 -21.22 -19.83 8.69
N LEU A 94 -21.46 -19.42 7.45
CA LEU A 94 -22.81 -19.30 6.92
C LEU A 94 -23.45 -20.68 6.96
N GLU A 95 -24.52 -20.79 7.74
CA GLU A 95 -25.52 -21.86 7.76
C GLU A 95 -26.21 -22.02 6.39
N CYS A 96 -25.46 -22.32 5.33
CA CYS A 96 -26.00 -22.49 3.98
C CYS A 96 -25.98 -23.93 3.46
N ASP A 97 -25.66 -24.91 4.31
CA ASP A 97 -25.72 -26.33 3.92
C ASP A 97 -27.12 -26.95 4.07
N ARG A 98 -28.11 -26.27 4.67
CA ARG A 98 -29.48 -26.81 4.84
C ARG A 98 -30.46 -26.50 3.71
N ALA A 99 -30.03 -25.81 2.65
CA ALA A 99 -30.89 -25.50 1.51
C ALA A 99 -30.69 -26.45 0.32
N ALA A 100 -29.50 -27.08 0.18
CA ALA A 100 -29.23 -28.01 -0.92
C ALA A 100 -29.96 -29.36 -0.80
N ASP A 101 -30.22 -29.82 0.42
CA ASP A 101 -30.89 -31.12 0.67
C ASP A 101 -32.40 -31.13 0.39
N ARG A 102 -33.03 -29.99 0.10
CA ARG A 102 -34.47 -29.92 -0.21
C ARG A 102 -34.82 -29.86 -1.69
N CYS A 103 -33.85 -29.67 -2.59
CA CYS A 103 -34.11 -29.60 -4.03
C CYS A 103 -33.88 -30.94 -4.78
N SER A 104 -33.33 -31.96 -4.12
CA SER A 104 -33.15 -33.30 -4.70
C SER A 104 -34.38 -34.22 -4.58
N GLY A 105 -35.48 -33.77 -3.94
CA GLY A 105 -36.67 -34.58 -3.67
C GLY A 105 -37.84 -34.46 -4.64
N LEU A 106 -37.76 -33.67 -5.73
CA LEU A 106 -38.92 -33.39 -6.61
C LEU A 106 -38.78 -33.84 -8.07
N HIS A 107 -37.88 -34.77 -8.39
CA HIS A 107 -37.81 -35.39 -9.72
C HIS A 107 -37.78 -36.93 -9.65
N GLY A 108 -38.89 -37.54 -9.22
CA GLY A 108 -39.05 -38.98 -9.33
C GLY A 108 -40.46 -39.47 -9.00
N GLY A 109 -41.28 -39.69 -10.02
CA GLY A 109 -42.33 -40.72 -10.02
C GLY A 109 -43.76 -40.25 -10.32
N GLY A 110 -44.32 -40.81 -11.39
CA GLY A 110 -45.77 -41.07 -11.54
C GLY A 110 -46.53 -40.13 -12.44
#